data_AF-A0A0W0VD95-F1
#
_entry.id   AF-A0A0W0VD95-F1
#
_cell.length_a   1.000
_cell.length_b   1.000
_cell.length_c   1.000
_cell.angle_alpha   90.00
_cell.angle_beta   90.00
_cell.angle_gamma   90.00
#
_symmetry.space_group_name_H-M   'P 1'
#
loop_
_entity.id
_entity.type
_entity.pdbx_description
1 polymer ?
#
loop_
_entity_poly.entity_id
_entity_poly.type
_entity_poly.pdbx_seq_one_letter_code
_entity_poly.pdbx_strand_id
1 'polypeptide(L)'
;MVIGSNLLVIYFGLMNRGRSQLNSFCVKIILNFHFAKHMKRSIFKPKKRSLTVQEYLRETLIDAKRIQESKRGQQRYSGAQFELALYCFCDFTRLKQEMDSDLVVDFASDMIKEDWGAGFDWLDLSVSHHDQEAIHYFKQKIAEDAIFLKAYHQYKTTIRPDCVLEAYEAKAALQHG
;
A
#
# COMPACT_ATOMS: atom_id res chain seq x y z
N MET A 1 -23.26 -21.64 -9.00
CA MET A 1 -23.53 -21.02 -7.69
C MET A 1 -22.45 -19.97 -7.46
N VAL A 2 -22.76 -18.71 -7.76
CA VAL A 2 -21.78 -17.60 -7.78
C VAL A 2 -21.91 -16.85 -6.46
N ILE A 3 -20.91 -16.99 -5.58
CA ILE A 3 -20.74 -16.14 -4.41
C ILE A 3 -19.26 -15.75 -4.40
N GLY A 4 -18.95 -14.50 -4.70
CA GLY A 4 -17.57 -14.01 -4.57
C GLY A 4 -17.24 -12.79 -5.41
N SER A 5 -18.04 -11.72 -5.37
CA SER A 5 -17.67 -10.47 -6.06
C SER A 5 -18.41 -9.24 -5.53
N ASN A 6 -18.48 -9.00 -4.21
CA ASN A 6 -19.23 -7.81 -3.70
C ASN A 6 -18.52 -6.97 -2.64
N LEU A 7 -17.34 -7.32 -2.14
CA LEU A 7 -16.64 -6.46 -1.16
C LEU A 7 -15.70 -5.42 -1.78
N LEU A 8 -15.10 -5.68 -2.95
CA LEU A 8 -14.14 -4.74 -3.57
C LEU A 8 -14.82 -3.62 -4.36
N VAL A 9 -16.00 -3.86 -4.93
CA VAL A 9 -16.73 -2.89 -5.76
C VAL A 9 -17.32 -1.73 -4.94
N ILE A 10 -17.55 -1.94 -3.63
CA ILE A 10 -18.18 -0.93 -2.77
C ILE A 10 -17.17 0.14 -2.31
N TYR A 11 -15.86 -0.12 -2.36
CA TYR A 11 -14.85 0.85 -1.89
C TYR A 11 -14.50 1.94 -2.92
N PHE A 12 -14.67 1.68 -4.22
CA PHE A 12 -14.22 2.61 -5.26
C PHE A 12 -15.22 3.74 -5.61
N GLY A 13 -16.48 3.64 -5.17
CA GLY A 13 -17.50 4.67 -5.41
C GLY A 13 -17.44 5.88 -4.47
N LEU A 14 -16.62 5.83 -3.40
CA LEU A 14 -16.71 6.78 -2.27
C LEU A 14 -15.55 7.78 -2.16
N MET A 15 -14.52 7.71 -3.00
CA MET A 15 -13.43 8.69 -2.97
C MET A 15 -13.60 9.87 -3.94
N ASN A 16 -14.71 9.94 -4.69
CA ASN A 16 -14.86 10.88 -5.79
C ASN A 16 -15.86 12.03 -5.57
N ARG A 17 -16.25 12.35 -4.32
CA ARG A 17 -16.98 13.60 -4.02
C ARG A 17 -16.71 14.09 -2.60
N GLY A 18 -16.15 15.31 -2.52
CA GLY A 18 -16.53 16.36 -1.57
C GLY A 18 -16.51 16.05 -0.07
N ARG A 19 -15.76 16.87 0.68
CA ARG A 19 -15.95 17.07 2.13
C ARG A 19 -17.43 17.17 2.49
N SER A 20 -17.96 16.21 3.26
CA SER A 20 -19.13 16.30 4.17
C SER A 20 -19.77 14.92 4.30
N GLN A 21 -20.04 14.48 5.54
CA GLN A 21 -20.81 13.29 5.91
C GLN A 21 -20.08 11.93 5.92
N LEU A 22 -19.02 11.83 6.74
CA LEU A 22 -18.65 10.56 7.36
C LEU A 22 -19.69 10.24 8.45
N ASN A 23 -20.80 9.61 8.09
CA ASN A 23 -21.75 9.09 9.07
C ASN A 23 -22.16 7.65 8.75
N SER A 24 -21.92 6.80 9.75
CA SER A 24 -22.81 5.70 10.13
C SER A 24 -22.76 4.37 9.36
N PHE A 25 -21.58 3.84 9.04
CA PHE A 25 -21.43 2.38 8.88
C PHE A 25 -20.12 1.78 9.40
N CYS A 26 -19.05 2.58 9.60
CA CYS A 26 -17.73 2.07 9.98
C CYS A 26 -17.35 2.19 11.48
N VAL A 27 -18.24 2.63 12.37
CA VAL A 27 -17.87 3.00 13.76
C VAL A 27 -18.18 1.92 14.82
N LYS A 28 -18.67 0.73 14.47
CA LYS A 28 -19.14 -0.26 15.47
C LYS A 28 -18.34 -1.56 15.64
N ILE A 29 -17.08 -1.60 15.23
CA ILE A 29 -16.18 -2.72 15.60
C ILE A 29 -14.99 -2.18 16.41
N ILE A 30 -15.29 -1.98 17.70
CA ILE A 30 -14.55 -2.41 18.90
C ILE A 30 -13.01 -2.43 18.75
N LEU A 31 -12.29 -1.50 19.39
CA LEU A 31 -11.81 -1.53 20.79
C LEU A 31 -10.70 -2.56 21.07
N ASN A 32 -9.59 -2.01 21.57
CA ASN A 32 -8.48 -2.63 22.30
C ASN A 32 -7.67 -3.72 21.60
N PHE A 33 -6.51 -3.33 21.05
CA PHE A 33 -5.27 -4.08 21.30
C PHE A 33 -4.08 -3.12 21.35
N HIS A 34 -3.51 -3.01 22.53
CA HIS A 34 -2.20 -2.45 22.80
C HIS A 34 -1.21 -3.62 22.74
N PHE A 35 -0.06 -3.51 22.08
CA PHE A 35 1.19 -4.07 22.62
C PHE A 35 2.42 -3.63 21.82
N ALA A 36 3.51 -3.48 22.58
CA ALA A 36 4.76 -2.84 22.23
C ALA A 36 5.70 -3.73 21.38
N LYS A 37 6.40 -3.15 20.40
CA LYS A 37 7.60 -3.73 19.77
C LYS A 37 8.83 -2.92 20.21
N HIS A 38 9.49 -3.37 21.28
CA HIS A 38 10.92 -3.21 21.54
C HIS A 38 11.32 -4.19 22.67
N MET A 39 12.01 -5.27 22.34
CA MET A 39 13.33 -5.63 22.91
C MET A 39 13.75 -7.07 22.60
N LYS A 40 15.04 -7.15 22.20
CA LYS A 40 16.08 -8.15 22.53
C LYS A 40 15.87 -9.62 22.12
N ARG A 41 16.71 -9.99 21.14
CA ARG A 41 17.37 -11.28 20.85
C ARG A 41 16.94 -12.46 21.76
N SER A 42 16.06 -13.30 21.23
CA SER A 42 15.81 -14.66 21.72
C SER A 42 16.36 -15.67 20.69
N ILE A 43 17.03 -16.72 21.17
CA ILE A 43 17.60 -17.83 20.37
C ILE A 43 16.51 -18.87 20.02
N PHE A 44 15.23 -18.48 20.09
CA PHE A 44 14.11 -19.24 19.56
C PHE A 44 13.63 -18.58 18.27
N LYS A 45 13.67 -19.30 17.14
CA LYS A 45 13.01 -18.85 15.92
C LYS A 45 11.51 -18.76 16.23
N PRO A 46 10.87 -17.57 16.18
CA PRO A 46 9.43 -17.47 16.40
C PRO A 46 8.70 -18.37 15.39
N LYS A 47 7.65 -19.04 15.86
CA LYS A 47 6.79 -19.87 14.99
C LYS A 47 6.22 -18.96 13.91
N LYS A 48 6.51 -19.27 12.65
CA LYS A 48 6.01 -18.47 11.52
C LYS A 48 4.48 -18.37 11.57
N ARG A 49 3.96 -17.15 11.46
CA ARG A 49 2.52 -16.88 11.42
C ARG A 49 2.07 -17.01 9.96
N SER A 50 1.14 -17.93 9.71
CA SER A 50 0.52 -18.08 8.39
C SER A 50 -0.76 -17.26 8.36
N LEU A 51 -0.91 -16.41 7.35
CA LEU A 51 -2.13 -15.62 7.10
C LEU A 51 -2.67 -15.93 5.71
N THR A 52 -3.99 -15.86 5.57
CA THR A 52 -4.62 -15.72 4.25
C THR A 52 -4.34 -14.32 3.69
N VAL A 53 -4.41 -14.17 2.36
CA VAL A 53 -4.27 -12.86 1.70
C VAL A 53 -5.25 -11.84 2.30
N GLN A 54 -6.50 -12.23 2.53
CA GLN A 54 -7.53 -11.36 3.09
C GLN A 54 -7.20 -10.88 4.51
N GLU A 55 -6.65 -11.75 5.36
CA GLU A 55 -6.23 -11.39 6.71
C GLU A 55 -5.05 -10.43 6.68
N TYR A 56 -4.04 -10.76 5.85
CA TYR A 56 -2.88 -9.91 5.67
C TYR A 56 -3.26 -8.50 5.19
N LEU A 57 -4.09 -8.39 4.14
CA LEU A 57 -4.54 -7.09 3.64
C LEU A 57 -5.37 -6.32 4.66
N ARG A 58 -6.19 -7.00 5.44
CA ARG A 58 -6.98 -6.36 6.50
C ARG A 58 -6.07 -5.76 7.56
N GLU A 59 -5.08 -6.52 8.03
CA GLU A 59 -4.11 -6.04 9.02
C GLU A 59 -3.29 -4.87 8.47
N THR A 60 -2.76 -5.02 7.25
CA THR A 60 -1.99 -3.99 6.56
C THR A 60 -2.80 -2.71 6.36
N LEU A 61 -4.08 -2.81 6.00
CA LEU A 61 -4.99 -1.67 5.84
C LEU A 61 -5.27 -0.94 7.17
N ILE A 62 -5.41 -1.68 8.27
CA ILE A 62 -5.59 -1.09 9.60
C ILE A 62 -4.37 -0.24 9.95
N ASP A 63 -3.16 -0.77 9.72
CA ASP A 63 -1.92 -0.06 10.04
C ASP A 63 -1.70 1.14 9.10
N ALA A 64 -1.96 0.99 7.81
CA ALA A 64 -1.91 2.09 6.84
C ALA A 64 -2.85 3.26 7.22
N LYS A 65 -4.05 2.97 7.75
CA LYS A 65 -5.00 4.00 8.21
C LYS A 65 -4.58 4.67 9.51
N ARG A 66 -4.01 3.92 10.46
CA ARG A 66 -3.45 4.50 11.70
C ARG A 66 -2.35 5.51 11.38
N ILE A 67 -1.58 5.28 10.32
CA ILE A 67 -0.61 6.25 9.83
C ILE A 67 -1.31 7.53 9.33
N GLN A 68 -2.46 7.43 8.66
CA GLN A 68 -3.16 8.63 8.22
C GLN A 68 -3.67 9.51 9.40
N GLU A 69 -4.00 8.89 10.54
CA GLU A 69 -4.66 9.55 11.66
C GLU A 69 -3.70 10.13 12.71
N SER A 70 -2.46 9.64 12.82
CA SER A 70 -1.55 10.10 13.87
C SER A 70 -0.89 11.45 13.52
N LYS A 71 -0.92 12.40 14.46
CA LYS A 71 -0.43 13.78 14.29
C LYS A 71 1.03 13.86 13.85
N ARG A 72 1.34 14.90 13.06
CA ARG A 72 2.69 15.30 12.62
C ARG A 72 3.70 15.20 13.77
N GLY A 73 4.70 14.34 13.62
CA GLY A 73 5.94 14.38 14.41
C GLY A 73 6.29 13.13 15.22
N GLN A 74 5.44 12.11 15.32
CA GLN A 74 5.75 10.88 16.10
C GLN A 74 5.29 9.58 15.44
N GLN A 75 5.53 9.41 14.14
CA GLN A 75 5.24 8.15 13.46
C GLN A 75 6.42 7.21 13.42
N ARG A 76 6.19 5.98 13.88
CA ARG A 76 6.98 4.81 13.50
C ARG A 76 6.38 4.30 12.19
N TYR A 77 7.05 4.57 11.07
CA TYR A 77 6.63 4.10 9.76
C TYR A 77 6.72 2.57 9.71
N SER A 78 5.61 1.92 9.37
CA SER A 78 5.49 0.46 9.32
C SER A 78 5.48 -0.12 7.91
N GLY A 79 5.81 0.65 6.86
CA GLY A 79 5.81 0.17 5.46
C GLY A 79 4.42 -0.17 4.87
N ALA A 80 3.37 -0.20 5.69
CA ALA A 80 2.06 -0.75 5.31
C ALA A 80 1.40 -0.10 4.09
N GLN A 81 1.54 1.22 3.90
CA GLN A 81 1.01 1.90 2.70
C GLN A 81 1.74 1.43 1.45
N PHE A 82 3.06 1.21 1.55
CA PHE A 82 3.86 0.70 0.44
C PHE A 82 3.54 -0.78 0.16
N GLU A 83 3.35 -1.61 1.19
CA GLU A 83 2.89 -2.99 1.04
C GLU A 83 1.55 -3.08 0.28
N LEU A 84 0.59 -2.20 0.58
CA LEU A 84 -0.67 -2.13 -0.18
C LEU A 84 -0.46 -1.72 -1.64
N ALA A 85 0.46 -0.77 -1.90
CA ALA A 85 0.80 -0.37 -3.27
C ALA A 85 1.35 -1.56 -4.07
N LEU A 86 2.31 -2.30 -3.50
CA LEU A 86 2.93 -3.47 -4.12
C LEU A 86 1.92 -4.58 -4.39
N TYR A 87 0.98 -4.80 -3.47
CA TYR A 87 -0.12 -5.73 -3.69
C TYR A 87 -0.99 -5.32 -4.89
N CYS A 88 -1.37 -4.04 -4.98
CA CYS A 88 -2.15 -3.50 -6.10
C CYS A 88 -1.40 -3.60 -7.45
N PHE A 89 -0.08 -3.46 -7.44
CA PHE A 89 0.77 -3.67 -8.63
C PHE A 89 1.05 -5.14 -8.93
N CYS A 90 0.56 -6.08 -8.12
CA CYS A 90 0.92 -7.51 -8.19
C CYS A 90 2.44 -7.77 -8.12
N ASP A 91 3.24 -6.85 -7.54
CA ASP A 91 4.69 -7.05 -7.36
C ASP A 91 4.93 -7.88 -6.08
N PHE A 92 4.50 -9.15 -6.12
CA PHE A 92 4.61 -10.06 -4.98
C PHE A 92 6.05 -10.40 -4.62
N THR A 93 7.00 -10.22 -5.55
CA THR A 93 8.42 -10.40 -5.28
C THR A 93 8.90 -9.33 -4.33
N ARG A 94 8.61 -8.06 -4.62
CA ARG A 94 8.98 -6.97 -3.72
C ARG A 94 8.13 -6.97 -2.45
N LEU A 95 6.83 -7.28 -2.54
CA LEU A 95 5.95 -7.36 -1.36
C LEU A 95 6.50 -8.32 -0.30
N LYS A 96 6.97 -9.51 -0.70
CA LYS A 96 7.56 -10.50 0.21
C LYS A 96 8.87 -10.02 0.86
N GLN A 97 9.55 -9.03 0.30
CA GLN A 97 10.75 -8.44 0.90
C GLN A 97 10.39 -7.41 1.97
N GLU A 98 9.28 -6.69 1.79
CA GLU A 98 8.78 -5.71 2.77
C GLU A 98 8.07 -6.39 3.95
N MET A 99 7.40 -7.52 3.70
CA MET A 99 6.68 -8.27 4.73
C MET A 99 7.57 -8.71 5.89
N ASP A 100 7.00 -8.71 7.10
CA ASP A 100 7.61 -9.24 8.32
C ASP A 100 8.14 -10.68 8.08
N SER A 101 9.42 -10.92 8.39
CA SER A 101 10.14 -12.18 8.04
C SER A 101 9.58 -13.46 8.69
N ASP A 102 8.77 -13.30 9.75
CA ASP A 102 8.06 -14.37 10.44
C ASP A 102 6.66 -14.63 9.86
N LEU A 103 6.24 -13.88 8.86
CA LEU A 103 4.94 -13.98 8.21
C LEU A 103 5.03 -14.81 6.92
N VAL A 104 4.01 -15.63 6.67
CA VAL A 104 3.88 -16.41 5.43
C VAL A 104 2.47 -16.20 4.89
N VAL A 105 2.37 -15.71 3.66
CA VAL A 105 1.11 -15.52 2.92
C VAL A 105 1.24 -16.20 1.57
N ASP A 106 0.23 -16.99 1.22
CA ASP A 106 0.11 -17.59 -0.10
C ASP A 106 -0.70 -16.68 -1.02
N PHE A 107 -0.02 -15.92 -1.88
CA PHE A 107 -0.64 -15.06 -2.89
C PHE A 107 -1.04 -15.82 -4.15
N ALA A 108 -0.69 -17.11 -4.30
CA ALA A 108 -0.98 -17.87 -5.51
C ALA A 108 -2.44 -18.33 -5.60
N SER A 109 -3.17 -18.32 -4.47
CA SER A 109 -4.56 -18.80 -4.42
C SER A 109 -5.59 -17.81 -4.99
N ASP A 110 -5.23 -16.54 -5.14
CA ASP A 110 -6.15 -15.49 -5.58
C ASP A 110 -5.83 -15.07 -7.03
N MET A 111 -6.84 -15.09 -7.90
CA MET A 111 -6.74 -14.46 -9.23
C MET A 111 -6.76 -12.94 -9.08
N ILE A 112 -5.62 -12.36 -8.71
CA ILE A 112 -5.47 -10.92 -8.50
C ILE A 112 -5.15 -10.27 -9.83
N LYS A 113 -5.89 -9.21 -10.15
CA LYS A 113 -5.58 -8.32 -11.27
C LYS A 113 -4.92 -7.07 -10.74
N GLU A 114 -3.96 -6.56 -11.50
CA GLU A 114 -3.33 -5.27 -11.22
C GLU A 114 -4.39 -4.17 -11.18
N ASP A 115 -4.30 -3.32 -10.16
CA ASP A 115 -5.05 -2.09 -10.03
C ASP A 115 -4.05 -0.94 -9.92
N TRP A 116 -3.62 -0.44 -11.07
CA TRP A 116 -2.64 0.63 -11.19
C TRP A 116 -3.09 1.91 -10.46
N GLY A 117 -4.38 2.25 -10.51
CA GLY A 117 -4.90 3.45 -9.85
C GLY A 117 -4.78 3.37 -8.34
N ALA A 118 -5.27 2.27 -7.75
CA ALA A 118 -5.12 2.04 -6.31
C ALA A 118 -3.64 1.94 -5.90
N GLY A 119 -2.82 1.27 -6.72
CA GLY A 119 -1.39 1.14 -6.46
C GLY A 119 -0.70 2.50 -6.38
N PHE A 120 -0.97 3.40 -7.33
CA PHE A 120 -0.40 4.74 -7.31
C PHE A 120 -0.94 5.61 -6.17
N ASP A 121 -2.22 5.50 -5.79
CA ASP A 121 -2.75 6.23 -4.62
C ASP A 121 -2.04 5.83 -3.32
N TRP A 122 -1.81 4.53 -3.11
CA TRP A 122 -1.08 4.04 -1.94
C TRP A 122 0.41 4.40 -1.98
N LEU A 123 1.02 4.35 -3.16
CA LEU A 123 2.41 4.75 -3.36
C LEU A 123 2.60 6.25 -3.12
N ASP A 124 1.71 7.08 -3.65
CA ASP A 124 1.70 8.54 -3.44
C ASP A 124 1.60 8.89 -1.97
N LEU A 125 0.71 8.19 -1.24
CA LEU A 125 0.57 8.38 0.20
C LEU A 125 1.87 8.01 0.94
N SER A 126 2.44 6.84 0.67
CA SER A 126 3.70 6.40 1.27
C SER A 126 4.85 7.39 0.99
N VAL A 127 4.96 7.88 -0.25
CA VAL A 127 5.95 8.88 -0.65
C VAL A 127 5.72 10.24 0.01
N SER A 128 4.46 10.67 0.17
CA SER A 128 4.09 11.90 0.91
C SER A 128 4.53 11.86 2.37
N HIS A 129 4.65 10.65 2.91
CA HIS A 129 5.17 10.37 4.23
C HIS A 129 6.70 10.19 4.28
N HIS A 130 7.40 10.40 3.16
CA HIS A 130 8.85 10.28 3.01
C HIS A 130 9.42 8.86 3.23
N ASP A 131 8.63 7.84 2.93
CA ASP A 131 9.09 6.45 2.92
C ASP A 131 10.18 6.25 1.85
N GLN A 132 11.40 5.94 2.30
CA GLN A 132 12.57 5.85 1.43
C GLN A 132 12.52 4.65 0.50
N GLU A 133 11.95 3.53 0.94
CA GLU A 133 11.83 2.33 0.11
C GLU A 133 10.79 2.56 -0.99
N ALA A 134 9.67 3.22 -0.67
CA ALA A 134 8.67 3.60 -1.66
C ALA A 134 9.21 4.62 -2.69
N ILE A 135 9.95 5.63 -2.24
CA ILE A 135 10.62 6.61 -3.12
C ILE A 135 11.62 5.89 -4.04
N HIS A 136 12.42 4.97 -3.50
CA HIS A 136 13.40 4.21 -4.26
C HIS A 136 12.72 3.32 -5.30
N TYR A 137 11.69 2.57 -4.88
CA TYR A 137 10.88 1.73 -5.76
C TYR A 137 10.28 2.52 -6.91
N PHE A 138 9.67 3.68 -6.62
CA PHE A 138 9.10 4.54 -7.65
C PHE A 138 10.17 4.96 -8.67
N LYS A 139 11.30 5.50 -8.21
CA LYS A 139 12.39 5.96 -9.08
C LYS A 139 12.98 4.85 -9.94
N GLN A 140 13.11 3.65 -9.37
CA GLN A 140 13.60 2.49 -10.09
C GLN A 140 12.59 2.05 -11.17
N LYS A 141 11.31 1.89 -10.80
CA LYS A 141 10.27 1.41 -11.73
C LYS A 141 10.02 2.36 -12.88
N ILE A 142 10.03 3.68 -12.66
CA ILE A 142 9.87 4.63 -13.77
C ILE A 142 11.06 4.61 -14.76
N ALA A 143 12.25 4.18 -14.32
CA ALA A 143 13.43 4.08 -15.18
C ALA A 143 13.52 2.74 -15.92
N GLU A 144 13.05 1.66 -15.30
CA GLU A 144 13.26 0.29 -15.79
C GLU A 144 12.03 -0.33 -16.44
N ASP A 145 10.82 0.11 -16.09
CA ASP A 145 9.56 -0.52 -16.49
C ASP A 145 8.68 0.42 -17.32
N ALA A 146 8.65 0.18 -18.64
CA ALA A 146 7.87 0.99 -19.58
C ALA A 146 6.35 0.89 -19.35
N ILE A 147 5.84 -0.24 -18.83
CA ILE A 147 4.42 -0.41 -18.52
C ILE A 147 4.06 0.42 -17.29
N PHE A 148 4.87 0.32 -16.23
CA PHE A 148 4.74 1.14 -15.03
C PHE A 148 4.80 2.63 -15.38
N LEU A 149 5.77 3.05 -16.19
CA LEU A 149 5.92 4.44 -16.63
C LEU A 149 4.68 4.93 -17.39
N LYS A 150 4.15 4.12 -18.34
CA LYS A 150 2.95 4.46 -19.09
C LYS A 150 1.72 4.58 -18.17
N ALA A 151 1.54 3.63 -17.26
CA ALA A 151 0.44 3.65 -16.29
C ALA A 151 0.55 4.86 -15.36
N TYR A 152 1.75 5.21 -14.91
CA TYR A 152 2.03 6.38 -14.10
C TYR A 152 1.69 7.68 -14.84
N HIS A 153 2.11 7.82 -16.10
CA HIS A 153 1.76 8.98 -16.93
C HIS A 153 0.23 9.13 -17.06
N GLN A 154 -0.49 8.03 -17.26
CA GLN A 154 -1.95 8.08 -17.29
C GLN A 154 -2.53 8.48 -15.93
N TYR A 155 -2.03 7.91 -14.83
CA TYR A 155 -2.46 8.24 -13.47
C TYR A 155 -2.31 9.74 -13.17
N LYS A 156 -1.12 10.30 -13.41
CA LYS A 156 -0.87 11.72 -13.12
C LYS A 156 -1.63 12.67 -14.05
N THR A 157 -1.87 12.29 -15.31
CA THR A 157 -2.58 13.19 -16.24
C THR A 157 -4.10 13.14 -16.10
N THR A 158 -4.66 11.99 -15.71
CA THR A 158 -6.12 11.76 -15.74
C THR A 158 -6.77 11.61 -14.38
N ILE A 159 -6.03 11.16 -13.36
CA ILE A 159 -6.58 10.80 -12.05
C ILE A 159 -6.10 11.78 -10.97
N ARG A 160 -4.78 11.97 -10.83
CA ARG A 160 -4.17 12.81 -9.77
C ARG A 160 -3.02 13.66 -10.31
N PRO A 161 -3.32 14.81 -10.95
CA PRO A 161 -2.30 15.73 -11.46
C PRO A 161 -1.54 16.48 -10.36
N ASP A 162 -2.00 16.40 -9.10
CA ASP A 162 -1.37 17.00 -7.93
C ASP A 162 -0.62 15.97 -7.07
N CYS A 163 -0.26 14.81 -7.63
CA CYS A 163 0.43 13.76 -6.89
C CYS A 163 1.84 14.18 -6.45
N VAL A 164 2.23 13.76 -5.25
CA VAL A 164 3.56 14.00 -4.66
C VAL A 164 4.65 13.23 -5.41
N LEU A 165 4.29 12.13 -6.07
CA LEU A 165 5.21 11.34 -6.92
C LEU A 165 5.94 12.18 -7.98
N GLU A 166 5.30 13.23 -8.50
CA GLU A 166 5.90 14.10 -9.53
C GLU A 166 7.22 14.73 -9.06
N ALA A 167 7.33 15.09 -7.77
CA ALA A 167 8.55 15.66 -7.19
C ALA A 167 9.75 14.69 -7.21
N TYR A 168 9.50 13.40 -7.41
CA TYR A 168 10.50 12.34 -7.43
C TYR A 168 10.76 11.78 -8.83
N GLU A 169 10.18 12.39 -9.86
CA GLU A 169 10.54 12.18 -11.27
C GLU A 169 11.96 12.71 -11.51
N ALA A 170 12.99 11.93 -11.17
CA ALA A 170 14.33 12.23 -11.65
C ALA A 170 14.33 12.05 -13.18
N LYS A 171 14.84 13.05 -13.92
CA LYS A 171 14.94 13.05 -15.39
C LYS A 171 15.55 11.74 -15.94
N ALA A 172 14.70 10.74 -16.22
CA ALA A 172 15.00 9.68 -17.18
C ALA A 172 15.15 10.25 -18.60
N ALA A 173 14.74 11.51 -18.81
CA ALA A 173 14.78 12.24 -20.08
C ALA A 173 16.17 12.80 -20.48
N LEU A 174 17.26 12.51 -19.76
CA LEU A 174 18.61 13.04 -20.10
C LEU A 174 19.63 11.99 -20.56
N GLN A 175 19.24 10.73 -20.78
CA GLN A 175 20.18 9.69 -21.25
C GLN A 175 19.95 9.20 -22.68
N HIS A 176 19.10 9.87 -23.47
CA HIS A 176 18.93 9.61 -24.90
C HIS A 176 18.97 10.88 -25.77
N GLY A 177 19.73 11.89 -25.33
CA GLY A 177 20.06 13.08 -26.15
C GLY A 177 21.38 12.90 -26.88
#